data_AF-A0A150KKR4-F1
#
_entry.id   AF-A0A150KKR4-F1
#
_cell.length_a   1.000
_cell.length_b   1.000
_cell.length_c   1.000
_cell.angle_alpha   90.00
_cell.angle_beta   90.00
_cell.angle_gamma   90.00
#
_symmetry.space_group_name_H-M   'P 1'
#
loop_
_entity.id
_entity.type
_entity.pdbx_description
1 polymer ?
#
loop_
_entity_poly.entity_id
_entity_poly.type
_entity_poly.pdbx_seq_one_letter_code
_entity_poly.pdbx_strand_id
1 'polypeptide(L)'
;MEEVNIGLLTIKVIVGFATLFFIIIITGRTSIYQLTPFHLVFVLVLGDLLGNTIYEDKVGIFHFLYAIGLWTFLMLGIEFMTLKNKSTRSLLLGNPNIIIRDGVMDRKLLTKNKLDVNQVLSILRQNNVFLYSP
;
A
#
# COMPACT_ATOMS: atom_id res chain seq x y z
N MET A 1 -34.90 -13.69 -0.84
CA MET A 1 -34.07 -12.76 -1.63
C MET A 1 -34.60 -11.40 -1.30
N GLU A 2 -33.90 -10.63 -0.44
CA GLU A 2 -34.30 -9.25 -0.13
C GLU A 2 -34.35 -8.47 -1.45
N GLU A 3 -35.46 -7.78 -1.71
CA GLU A 3 -35.56 -6.90 -2.88
C GLU A 3 -34.56 -5.75 -2.69
N VAL A 4 -33.38 -5.91 -3.28
CA VAL A 4 -32.36 -4.88 -3.30
C VAL A 4 -32.95 -3.66 -3.97
N ASN A 5 -33.19 -2.62 -3.18
CA ASN A 5 -33.74 -1.37 -3.69
C ASN A 5 -32.66 -0.67 -4.52
N ILE A 6 -32.79 -0.74 -5.85
CA ILE A 6 -31.81 -0.24 -6.83
C ILE A 6 -31.47 1.24 -6.58
N GLY A 7 -32.43 2.02 -6.09
CA GLY A 7 -32.21 3.43 -5.73
C GLY A 7 -31.27 3.60 -4.53
N LEU A 8 -31.46 2.79 -3.48
CA LEU A 8 -30.58 2.80 -2.31
C LEU A 8 -29.17 2.32 -2.67
N LEU A 9 -29.07 1.29 -3.52
CA LEU A 9 -27.79 0.76 -4.00
C LEU A 9 -27.02 1.81 -4.80
N THR A 10 -27.70 2.57 -5.67
CA THR A 10 -27.08 3.64 -6.45
C THR A 10 -26.49 4.73 -5.54
N ILE A 11 -27.24 5.15 -4.50
CA ILE A 11 -26.75 6.11 -3.51
C ILE A 11 -25.54 5.56 -2.75
N LYS A 12 -25.61 4.30 -2.27
CA LYS A 12 -24.48 3.64 -1.58
C LYS A 12 -23.22 3.59 -2.45
N VAL A 13 -23.36 3.25 -3.73
CA VAL A 13 -22.23 3.19 -4.68
C VAL A 13 -21.61 4.58 -4.89
N ILE A 14 -22.42 5.61 -5.10
CA ILE A 14 -21.93 6.99 -5.28
C ILE A 14 -21.20 7.48 -4.03
N VAL A 15 -21.77 7.25 -2.84
CA VAL A 15 -21.14 7.64 -1.56
C VAL A 15 -19.87 6.83 -1.32
N GLY A 16 -19.87 5.54 -1.61
CA GLY A 16 -18.71 4.67 -1.51
C GLY A 16 -17.57 5.14 -2.42
N PHE A 17 -17.88 5.43 -3.68
CA PHE A 17 -16.91 5.99 -4.62
C PHE A 17 -16.34 7.33 -4.14
N ALA A 18 -17.19 8.26 -3.68
CA ALA A 18 -16.73 9.55 -3.15
C ALA A 18 -15.82 9.38 -1.93
N THR A 19 -16.16 8.44 -1.04
CA THR A 19 -15.37 8.12 0.16
C THR A 19 -14.00 7.55 -0.22
N LEU A 20 -13.95 6.59 -1.14
CA LEU A 20 -12.69 6.03 -1.66
C LEU A 20 -11.82 7.10 -2.30
N PHE A 21 -12.42 7.95 -3.12
CA PHE A 21 -11.71 9.03 -3.78
C PHE A 21 -11.10 10.00 -2.77
N PHE A 22 -11.84 10.35 -1.73
CA PHE A 22 -11.36 11.19 -0.64
C PHE A 22 -10.18 10.55 0.12
N ILE A 23 -10.25 9.25 0.39
CA ILE A 23 -9.17 8.49 1.03
C ILE A 23 -7.92 8.49 0.17
N ILE A 24 -8.06 8.23 -1.14
CA ILE A 24 -6.93 8.26 -2.08
C ILE A 24 -6.26 9.64 -2.09
N ILE A 25 -7.04 10.72 -2.03
CA ILE A 25 -6.50 12.08 -1.92
C ILE A 25 -5.72 12.26 -0.61
N ILE A 26 -6.25 11.79 0.53
CA ILE A 26 -5.58 11.89 1.83
C ILE A 26 -4.28 11.06 1.87
N THR A 27 -4.32 9.83 1.36
CA THR A 27 -3.18 8.91 1.31
C THR A 27 -2.15 9.32 0.25
N GLY A 28 -2.48 10.26 -0.65
CA GLY A 28 -1.67 10.60 -1.81
C GLY A 28 -0.28 11.14 -1.47
N ARG A 29 0.75 10.28 -1.55
CA ARG A 29 2.18 10.59 -1.83
C ARG A 29 3.08 9.38 -2.16
N THR A 30 2.58 8.15 -2.23
CA THR A 30 3.39 7.02 -2.74
C THR A 30 3.38 7.02 -4.25
N SER A 31 4.50 7.39 -4.88
CA SER A 31 4.74 7.11 -6.30
C SER A 31 4.35 5.66 -6.61
N ILE A 32 3.70 5.44 -7.76
CA ILE A 32 3.24 4.12 -8.27
C ILE A 32 4.35 3.04 -8.17
N TYR A 33 5.62 3.47 -8.14
CA TYR A 33 6.81 2.63 -8.03
C TYR A 33 7.20 2.14 -6.62
N GLN A 34 6.56 2.63 -5.54
CA GLN A 34 6.88 2.24 -4.15
C GLN A 34 5.63 2.07 -3.29
N LEU A 35 4.67 1.24 -3.75
CA LEU A 35 3.63 0.76 -2.85
C LEU A 35 4.29 -0.09 -1.75
N THR A 36 4.20 0.38 -0.51
CA THR A 36 4.65 -0.42 0.63
C THR A 36 3.76 -1.66 0.76
N PRO A 37 4.26 -2.78 1.32
CA PRO A 37 3.42 -3.94 1.61
C PRO A 37 2.16 -3.58 2.43
N PHE A 38 2.28 -2.58 3.31
CA PHE A 38 1.15 -2.05 4.08
C PHE A 38 0.08 -1.41 3.20
N HIS A 39 0.46 -0.65 2.18
CA HIS A 39 -0.50 -0.06 1.24
C HIS A 39 -1.26 -1.13 0.44
N LEU A 40 -0.62 -2.26 0.11
CA LEU A 40 -1.32 -3.38 -0.55
C LEU A 40 -2.40 -3.98 0.36
N VAL A 41 -2.06 -4.26 1.62
CA VAL A 41 -3.03 -4.77 2.60
C VAL A 41 -4.18 -3.77 2.81
N PHE A 42 -3.84 -2.47 2.87
CA PHE A 42 -4.83 -1.40 3.00
C PHE A 42 -5.85 -1.42 1.87
N VAL A 43 -5.41 -1.39 0.60
CA VAL A 43 -6.32 -1.39 -0.56
C VAL A 43 -7.18 -2.64 -0.60
N LEU A 44 -6.62 -3.81 -0.25
CA LEU A 44 -7.35 -5.09 -0.23
C LEU A 44 -8.49 -5.07 0.80
N VAL A 45 -8.19 -4.73 2.05
CA VAL A 45 -9.22 -4.70 3.12
C VAL A 45 -10.27 -3.63 2.86
N LEU A 46 -9.85 -2.49 2.31
CA LEU A 46 -10.77 -1.39 2.02
C LEU A 46 -11.74 -1.75 0.89
N GLY A 47 -11.27 -2.49 -0.13
CA GLY A 47 -12.13 -3.08 -1.16
C GLY A 47 -13.14 -4.08 -0.60
N ASP A 48 -12.73 -4.94 0.33
CA ASP A 48 -13.60 -5.92 1.00
C ASP A 48 -14.68 -5.22 1.85
N LEU A 49 -14.29 -4.25 2.67
CA LEU A 49 -15.22 -3.43 3.47
C LEU A 49 -16.23 -2.70 2.58
N LEU A 50 -15.78 -2.15 1.45
CA LEU A 50 -16.65 -1.47 0.49
C LEU A 50 -17.67 -2.43 -0.12
N GLY A 51 -17.21 -3.58 -0.61
CA GLY A 51 -18.05 -4.60 -1.22
C GLY A 51 -19.14 -5.07 -0.26
N ASN A 52 -18.73 -5.53 0.93
CA ASN A 52 -19.66 -6.05 1.94
C ASN A 52 -20.74 -5.02 2.32
N THR A 53 -20.36 -3.75 2.43
CA THR A 53 -21.31 -2.70 2.83
C THR A 53 -22.29 -2.28 1.71
N ILE A 54 -21.88 -2.41 0.44
CA ILE A 54 -22.76 -2.12 -0.69
C ILE A 54 -23.83 -3.21 -0.85
N TYR A 55 -23.46 -4.49 -0.65
CA TYR A 55 -24.36 -5.63 -0.84
C TYR A 55 -25.23 -5.95 0.38
N GLU A 56 -24.85 -5.48 1.57
CA GLU A 56 -25.60 -5.76 2.79
C GLU A 56 -26.52 -4.59 3.18
N ASP A 57 -27.83 -4.81 3.08
CA ASP A 57 -28.84 -3.77 3.33
C ASP A 57 -28.93 -3.36 4.82
N LYS A 58 -28.50 -4.24 5.72
CA LYS A 58 -28.49 -4.00 7.17
C LYS A 58 -27.43 -2.98 7.60
N VAL A 59 -26.41 -2.74 6.78
CA VAL A 59 -25.35 -1.80 7.09
C VAL A 59 -25.71 -0.41 6.55
N GLY A 60 -26.05 0.48 7.46
CA GLY A 60 -26.35 1.88 7.13
C GLY A 60 -25.09 2.66 6.70
N ILE A 61 -25.29 3.72 5.90
CA ILE A 61 -24.23 4.59 5.37
C ILE A 61 -23.34 5.19 6.48
N PHE A 62 -23.88 5.41 7.68
CA PHE A 62 -23.10 5.88 8.82
C PHE A 62 -22.11 4.84 9.35
N HIS A 63 -22.51 3.57 9.42
CA HIS A 63 -21.64 2.48 9.88
C HIS A 63 -20.50 2.26 8.88
N PHE A 64 -20.82 2.36 7.59
CA PHE A 64 -19.85 2.34 6.50
C PHE A 64 -18.77 3.43 6.66
N LEU A 65 -19.19 4.69 6.77
CA LEU A 65 -18.28 5.83 6.90
C LEU A 65 -17.43 5.72 8.16
N TYR A 66 -18.01 5.25 9.27
CA TYR A 66 -17.26 5.02 10.50
C TYR A 66 -16.21 3.91 10.35
N ALA A 67 -16.58 2.75 9.78
CA ALA A 67 -15.68 1.62 9.60
C ALA A 67 -14.50 1.99 8.70
N ILE A 68 -14.78 2.61 7.55
CA ILE A 68 -13.75 3.07 6.62
C ILE A 68 -12.89 4.19 7.21
N GLY A 69 -13.50 5.14 7.92
CA GLY A 69 -12.78 6.22 8.58
C GLY A 69 -11.83 5.70 9.65
N LEU A 70 -12.29 4.77 10.50
CA LEU A 70 -11.47 4.11 11.52
C LEU A 70 -10.34 3.30 10.89
N TRP A 71 -10.64 2.52 9.85
CA TRP A 71 -9.63 1.73 9.14
C TRP A 71 -8.53 2.60 8.53
N THR A 72 -8.94 3.68 7.85
CA THR A 72 -8.03 4.68 7.28
C THR A 72 -7.18 5.35 8.37
N PHE A 73 -7.79 5.70 9.50
CA PHE A 73 -7.08 6.30 10.64
C PHE A 73 -6.02 5.35 11.23
N LEU A 74 -6.36 4.06 11.41
CA LEU A 74 -5.42 3.04 11.88
C LEU A 74 -4.24 2.88 10.93
N MET A 75 -4.52 2.83 9.62
CA MET A 75 -3.49 2.73 8.59
C MET A 75 -2.53 3.93 8.61
N LEU A 76 -3.07 5.15 8.66
CA LEU A 76 -2.26 6.37 8.79
C LEU A 76 -1.44 6.37 10.09
N GLY A 77 -1.99 5.82 11.18
CA GLY A 77 -1.26 5.62 12.43
C GLY A 77 -0.05 4.72 12.27
N ILE A 78 -0.21 3.56 11.62
CA ILE A 78 0.90 2.62 11.34
C ILE A 78 1.95 3.28 10.44
N GLU A 79 1.52 4.01 9.41
CA GLU A 79 2.42 4.72 8.51
C GLU A 79 3.24 5.78 9.26
N PHE A 80 2.59 6.58 10.10
CA PHE A 80 3.27 7.57 10.94
C PHE A 80 4.25 6.94 11.94
N MET A 81 3.88 5.82 12.57
CA MET A 81 4.77 5.08 13.47
C MET A 81 5.97 4.48 12.72
N THR A 82 5.77 4.03 11.49
CA THR A 82 6.83 3.48 10.63
C THR A 82 7.80 4.56 10.16
N LEU A 83 7.29 5.77 9.89
CA LEU A 83 8.11 6.93 9.52
C LEU A 83 8.92 7.47 10.71
N LYS A 84 8.32 7.55 11.90
CA LYS A 84 8.96 8.13 13.09
C LYS A 84 10.01 7.22 13.74
N ASN A 85 9.80 5.90 13.76
CA ASN A 85 10.75 4.96 14.35
C ASN A 85 11.55 4.21 13.25
N LYS A 86 12.83 4.57 13.10
CA LYS A 86 13.79 3.79 12.28
C LYS A 86 13.84 2.31 12.68
N SER A 87 13.55 2.00 13.96
CA SER A 87 13.51 0.63 14.48
C SER A 87 12.30 -0.17 13.99
N THR A 88 11.11 0.42 13.91
CA THR A 88 9.93 -0.26 13.33
C THR A 88 10.11 -0.44 11.83
N ARG A 89 10.69 0.55 11.14
CA ARG A 89 11.07 0.41 9.73
C ARG A 89 12.05 -0.76 9.53
N SER A 90 13.04 -0.93 10.41
CA SER A 90 13.96 -2.09 10.35
C SER A 90 13.28 -3.43 10.59
N LEU A 91 12.27 -3.52 11.46
CA LEU A 91 11.54 -4.76 11.74
C LEU A 91 10.54 -5.11 10.64
N LEU A 92 9.86 -4.09 10.09
CA LEU A 92 8.75 -4.27 9.14
C LEU A 92 9.18 -4.24 7.68
N LEU A 93 10.17 -3.41 7.32
CA LEU A 93 10.67 -3.23 5.95
C LEU A 93 12.10 -3.77 5.77
N GLY A 94 12.75 -4.20 6.85
CA GLY A 94 14.16 -4.62 6.84
C GLY A 94 15.14 -3.44 6.91
N ASN A 95 16.40 -3.72 7.26
CA ASN A 95 17.45 -2.72 7.25
C ASN A 95 17.90 -2.43 5.80
N PRO A 96 18.05 -1.16 5.39
CA PRO A 96 18.62 -0.83 4.09
C PRO A 96 20.07 -1.34 4.03
N ASN A 97 20.31 -2.37 3.23
CA ASN A 97 21.64 -2.89 2.98
C ASN A 97 22.21 -2.21 1.72
N ILE A 98 23.42 -1.68 1.83
CA ILE A 98 24.12 -1.08 0.71
C ILE A 98 24.72 -2.21 -0.13
N ILE A 99 24.11 -2.50 -1.28
CA ILE A 99 24.51 -3.62 -2.16
C ILE A 99 25.74 -3.28 -3.02
N ILE A 100 25.91 -2.00 -3.37
CA ILE A 100 27.03 -1.49 -4.17
C ILE A 100 27.70 -0.38 -3.37
N ARG A 101 29.00 -0.53 -3.12
CA ARG A 101 29.84 0.48 -2.45
C ARG A 101 31.03 0.76 -3.34
N ASP A 102 31.23 2.03 -3.71
CA ASP A 102 32.36 2.49 -4.54
C ASP A 102 32.53 1.71 -5.85
N GLY A 103 31.41 1.34 -6.48
CA GLY A 103 31.43 0.57 -7.73
C GLY A 103 31.67 -0.94 -7.54
N VAL A 104 31.82 -1.44 -6.32
CA VAL A 104 31.98 -2.87 -6.03
C VAL A 104 30.69 -3.45 -5.47
N MET A 105 30.19 -4.52 -6.10
CA MET A 105 28.99 -5.24 -5.67
C MET A 105 29.33 -6.26 -4.57
N ASP A 106 28.66 -6.15 -3.41
CA ASP A 106 28.84 -7.08 -2.30
C ASP A 106 28.02 -8.36 -2.48
N ARG A 107 28.68 -9.43 -2.94
CA ARG A 107 28.06 -10.74 -3.16
C ARG A 107 27.46 -11.34 -1.90
N LYS A 108 28.02 -11.09 -0.71
CA LYS A 108 27.46 -11.62 0.56
C LYS A 108 26.11 -10.97 0.86
N LEU A 109 25.98 -9.67 0.59
CA LEU A 109 24.73 -8.95 0.77
C LEU A 109 23.69 -9.34 -0.28
N LEU A 110 24.09 -9.63 -1.53
CA LEU A 110 23.16 -10.19 -2.53
C LEU A 110 22.53 -11.49 -2.06
N THR A 111 23.35 -12.46 -1.63
CA THR A 111 22.87 -13.75 -1.14
C THR A 111 22.00 -13.59 0.10
N LYS A 112 22.38 -12.70 1.03
CA LYS A 112 21.60 -12.41 2.24
C LYS A 112 20.21 -11.82 1.94
N ASN A 113 20.11 -10.94 0.95
CA ASN A 113 18.86 -10.31 0.53
C ASN A 113 18.12 -11.10 -0.57
N LYS A 114 18.61 -12.29 -0.94
CA LYS A 114 18.08 -13.14 -2.02
C LYS A 114 17.94 -12.40 -3.36
N LEU A 115 18.89 -11.51 -3.66
CA LEU A 115 18.93 -10.73 -4.90
C LEU A 115 19.89 -11.36 -5.89
N ASP A 116 19.43 -11.54 -7.12
CA ASP A 116 20.29 -11.95 -8.24
C ASP A 116 20.97 -10.73 -8.88
N VAL A 117 22.15 -10.94 -9.48
CA VAL A 117 22.90 -9.90 -10.19
C VAL A 117 22.06 -9.29 -11.31
N ASN A 118 21.27 -10.10 -12.02
CA ASN A 118 20.38 -9.61 -13.08
C ASN A 118 19.27 -8.71 -12.54
N GLN A 119 18.75 -8.98 -11.34
CA GLN A 119 17.75 -8.11 -10.69
C GLN A 119 18.37 -6.77 -10.32
N VAL A 120 19.59 -6.76 -9.79
CA VAL A 120 20.32 -5.52 -9.48
C VAL A 120 20.59 -4.71 -10.75
N LEU A 121 21.06 -5.35 -11.83
CA LEU A 121 21.25 -4.70 -13.13
C LEU A 121 19.94 -4.17 -13.72
N SER A 122 18.82 -4.88 -13.52
CA SER A 122 17.49 -4.42 -13.94
C SER A 122 17.07 -3.14 -13.20
N ILE A 123 17.25 -3.09 -11.88
CA ILE A 123 16.97 -1.91 -11.05
C ILE A 123 17.88 -0.73 -11.44
N LEU A 124 19.16 -0.99 -11.73
CA LEU A 124 20.08 0.04 -12.24
C LEU A 124 19.62 0.61 -13.58
N ARG A 125 19.19 -0.24 -14.52
CA ARG A 125 18.65 0.21 -15.83
C ARG A 125 17.37 1.05 -15.69
N GLN A 126 16.50 0.71 -14.74
CA GLN A 126 15.32 1.53 -14.42
C GLN A 126 15.70 2.94 -13.95
N ASN A 127 16.89 3.10 -13.37
CA ASN A 127 17.45 4.38 -12.93
C ASN A 127 18.46 4.97 -13.94
N ASN A 128 18.38 4.58 -15.22
CA ASN A 128 19.25 5.03 -16.31
C ASN A 128 20.74 4.67 -16.17
N VAL A 129 21.09 3.67 -15.36
CA VAL A 129 22.46 3.13 -15.26
C VAL A 129 22.54 1.81 -16.02
N PHE A 130 23.20 1.82 -17.19
CA PHE A 130 23.22 0.67 -18.11
C PHE A 130 24.52 -0.13 -18.07
N LEU A 131 25.64 0.47 -17.66
CA LEU A 131 26.94 -0.20 -17.54
C LEU A 131 27.37 -0.28 -16.08
N TYR A 132 27.66 -1.51 -15.63
CA TYR A 132 28.52 -1.78 -14.49
C TYR A 132 29.83 -2.32 -15.05
N SER A 133 30.92 -1.55 -14.95
CA SER A 133 32.25 -2.07 -15.21
C SER A 133 32.81 -2.62 -13.89
N PRO A 134 33.20 -3.91 -13.82
CA PRO A 134 33.88 -4.47 -12.66
C PRO A 134 35.27 -3.86 -12.45
#